data_AF-A0A520IFG8-F1
#
_entry.id   AF-A0A520IFG8-F1
#
_cell.length_a   1.000
_cell.length_b   1.000
_cell.length_c   1.000
_cell.angle_alpha   90.00
_cell.angle_beta   90.00
_cell.angle_gamma   90.00
#
_symmetry.space_group_name_H-M   'P 1'
#
loop_
_entity.id
_entity.type
_entity.pdbx_description
1 polymer ?
#
loop_
_entity_poly.entity_id
_entity_poly.type
_entity_poly.pdbx_seq_one_letter_code
_entity_poly.pdbx_strand_id
1 'polypeptide(L)'
;MKIKLNNKAIAAAVMLLGLVSCKKNFLENTPPDSVSTQIFWASEADTRSAIAGVYSRLQQNYLGYERVYLDALSDNAWAWDNTNQTNLAVMTTGGISPALTGAIANMYSSPYRAITSCNYFLDNVDRAPITDALKNTFKAEVRFIRALCYFDLVQGWGGVPLYDRFFATLAEANVAQSSKEQVYDFINADLDFAIANLVDEKYNGRVIKGSAQALKARVLVTQQRWPEAASLCQQ
;
A
#
# COMPACT_ATOMS: atom_id res chain seq x y z
N MET A 1 -58.37 -40.18 -27.97
CA MET A 1 -58.31 -38.85 -28.62
C MET A 1 -56.85 -38.56 -28.98
N LYS A 2 -56.47 -38.63 -30.26
CA LYS A 2 -55.07 -38.37 -30.70
C LYS A 2 -54.90 -36.87 -30.89
N ILE A 3 -54.15 -36.20 -30.01
CA ILE A 3 -53.84 -34.77 -30.15
C ILE A 3 -52.86 -34.64 -31.33
N LYS A 4 -53.31 -34.03 -32.44
CA LYS A 4 -52.44 -33.68 -33.56
C LYS A 4 -51.69 -32.40 -33.20
N LEU A 5 -50.45 -32.51 -32.69
CA LEU A 5 -49.61 -31.32 -32.54
C LEU A 5 -49.16 -30.84 -33.92
N ASN A 6 -49.45 -29.57 -34.22
CA ASN A 6 -49.04 -28.91 -35.45
C ASN A 6 -47.55 -28.51 -35.35
N ASN A 7 -46.70 -28.99 -36.26
CA ASN A 7 -45.26 -28.69 -36.27
C ASN A 7 -44.95 -27.19 -36.26
N LYS A 8 -45.84 -26.37 -36.83
CA LYS A 8 -45.71 -24.89 -36.80
C LYS A 8 -45.94 -24.30 -35.40
N ALA A 9 -46.81 -24.90 -34.60
CA ALA A 9 -47.07 -24.48 -33.21
C ALA A 9 -45.93 -24.90 -32.27
N ILE A 10 -45.31 -26.06 -32.52
CA ILE A 10 -44.10 -26.49 -31.79
C ILE A 10 -42.94 -25.54 -32.09
N ALA A 11 -42.72 -25.20 -33.37
CA ALA A 11 -41.66 -24.28 -33.76
C ALA A 11 -41.84 -22.87 -33.16
N ALA A 12 -43.08 -22.37 -33.10
CA ALA A 12 -43.39 -21.09 -32.46
C ALA A 12 -43.17 -21.12 -30.94
N ALA A 13 -43.53 -22.22 -30.26
CA ALA A 13 -43.30 -22.38 -28.82
C ALA A 13 -41.81 -22.48 -28.47
N VAL A 14 -41.01 -23.16 -29.30
CA VAL A 14 -39.55 -23.24 -29.16
C VAL A 14 -38.89 -21.87 -29.38
N MET A 15 -39.40 -21.08 -30.33
CA MET A 15 -38.89 -19.73 -30.59
C MET A 15 -39.23 -18.75 -29.45
N LEU A 16 -40.38 -18.88 -28.80
CA LEU A 16 -40.73 -18.09 -27.61
C LEU A 16 -39.87 -18.44 -26.38
N LEU A 17 -39.44 -19.70 -26.22
CA LEU A 17 -38.55 -20.12 -25.13
C LEU A 17 -37.13 -19.52 -25.25
N GLY A 18 -36.70 -19.18 -26.46
CA GLY A 18 -35.40 -18.52 -26.70
C GLY A 18 -35.34 -17.06 -26.21
N LEU A 19 -36.48 -16.37 -26.14
CA LEU A 19 -36.54 -14.96 -25.74
C LEU A 19 -36.49 -14.74 -24.22
N VAL A 20 -36.70 -15.78 -23.41
CA VAL A 20 -36.72 -15.71 -21.93
C VAL A 20 -35.41 -16.15 -21.28
N SER A 21 -34.47 -16.71 -22.06
CA SER A 21 -33.22 -17.30 -21.54
C SER A 21 -32.08 -16.29 -21.38
N CYS A 22 -32.16 -15.11 -22.00
CA CYS A 22 -31.18 -14.05 -21.80
C CYS A 22 -31.49 -13.25 -20.52
N LYS A 23 -31.09 -13.77 -19.36
CA LYS A 23 -30.91 -12.91 -18.18
C LYS A 23 -29.81 -11.91 -18.51
N LYS A 24 -30.16 -10.63 -18.64
CA LYS A 24 -29.24 -9.52 -18.98
C LYS A 24 -27.99 -9.45 -18.07
N ASN A 25 -28.06 -10.06 -16.88
CA ASN A 25 -27.01 -9.99 -15.86
C ASN A 25 -26.21 -11.30 -15.70
N PHE A 26 -26.30 -12.26 -16.63
CA PHE A 26 -25.47 -13.48 -16.58
C PHE A 26 -23.98 -13.20 -16.84
N LEU A 27 -23.67 -12.11 -17.55
CA LEU A 27 -22.32 -11.68 -17.88
C LEU A 27 -21.76 -10.61 -16.92
N GLU A 28 -22.56 -10.12 -15.98
CA GLU A 28 -22.10 -9.24 -14.90
C GLU A 28 -21.79 -10.07 -13.66
N ASN A 29 -20.75 -10.91 -13.75
CA ASN A 29 -20.18 -11.52 -12.55
C ASN A 29 -19.16 -10.54 -11.96
N THR A 30 -19.51 -9.88 -10.86
CA THR A 30 -18.46 -9.44 -9.92
C THR A 30 -17.70 -10.69 -9.50
N PRO A 31 -16.36 -10.75 -9.65
CA PRO A 31 -15.60 -11.94 -9.31
C PRO A 31 -15.94 -12.38 -7.87
N PRO A 32 -16.41 -13.63 -7.65
CA PRO A 32 -16.85 -14.08 -6.33
C PRO A 32 -15.71 -14.14 -5.30
N ASP A 33 -14.46 -14.06 -5.77
CA ASP A 33 -13.21 -13.97 -5.02
C ASP A 33 -12.73 -12.53 -4.81
N SER A 34 -13.34 -11.54 -5.48
CA SER A 34 -13.05 -10.13 -5.26
C SER A 34 -14.05 -9.55 -4.27
N VAL A 35 -13.55 -8.98 -3.18
CA VAL A 35 -14.40 -8.21 -2.28
C VAL A 35 -14.83 -6.95 -3.01
N SER A 36 -16.13 -6.82 -3.31
CA SER A 36 -16.66 -5.62 -3.97
C SER A 36 -16.31 -4.39 -3.16
N THR A 37 -15.51 -3.49 -3.75
CA THR A 37 -15.06 -2.23 -3.15
C THR A 37 -16.23 -1.32 -2.79
N GLN A 38 -17.40 -1.52 -3.41
CA GLN A 38 -18.62 -0.79 -3.11
C GLN A 38 -19.23 -1.18 -1.76
N ILE A 39 -19.08 -2.44 -1.30
CA ILE A 39 -19.72 -2.96 -0.08
C ILE A 39 -18.71 -3.20 1.06
N PHE A 40 -17.40 -3.20 0.78
CA PHE A 40 -16.38 -3.59 1.76
C PHE A 40 -16.37 -2.76 3.05
N TRP A 41 -16.66 -1.46 3.03
CA TRP A 41 -16.55 -0.61 4.22
C TRP A 41 -17.83 -0.60 5.07
N ALA A 42 -18.48 -1.75 5.23
CA ALA A 42 -19.79 -1.87 5.88
C ALA A 42 -19.72 -2.18 7.38
N SER A 43 -18.56 -2.61 7.90
CA SER A 43 -18.41 -2.95 9.32
C SER A 43 -17.03 -2.60 9.90
N GLU A 44 -16.94 -2.62 11.23
CA GLU A 44 -15.65 -2.52 11.92
C GLU A 44 -14.72 -3.69 11.56
N ALA A 45 -15.26 -4.91 11.42
CA ALA A 45 -14.49 -6.10 11.07
C ALA A 45 -13.85 -5.97 9.67
N ASP A 46 -14.59 -5.42 8.72
CA ASP A 46 -14.04 -5.15 7.39
C ASP A 46 -12.95 -4.09 7.45
N THR A 47 -13.17 -3.03 8.22
CA THR A 47 -12.17 -1.96 8.42
C THR A 47 -10.88 -2.50 9.04
N ARG A 48 -10.99 -3.41 10.02
CA ARG A 48 -9.86 -4.11 10.64
C ARG A 48 -9.14 -5.02 9.65
N SER A 49 -9.87 -5.67 8.75
CA SER A 49 -9.29 -6.49 7.68
C SER A 49 -8.57 -5.61 6.65
N ALA A 50 -9.12 -4.44 6.32
CA ALA A 50 -8.53 -3.48 5.41
C ALA A 50 -7.17 -2.99 5.92
N ILE A 51 -7.10 -2.55 7.19
CA ILE A 51 -5.84 -2.09 7.78
C ILE A 51 -4.83 -3.23 7.91
N ALA A 52 -5.25 -4.45 8.25
CA ALA A 52 -4.37 -5.62 8.24
C ALA A 52 -3.78 -5.88 6.84
N GLY A 53 -4.56 -5.67 5.78
CA GLY A 53 -4.09 -5.69 4.40
C GLY A 53 -2.98 -4.66 4.13
N VAL A 54 -3.09 -3.45 4.68
CA VAL A 54 -2.02 -2.43 4.60
C VAL A 54 -0.75 -2.91 5.31
N TYR A 55 -0.87 -3.40 6.54
CA TYR A 55 0.28 -3.94 7.30
C TYR A 55 0.95 -5.12 6.59
N SER A 56 0.19 -5.98 5.91
CA SER A 56 0.74 -7.12 5.18
C SER A 56 1.77 -6.72 4.10
N ARG A 57 1.67 -5.49 3.57
CA ARG A 57 2.63 -4.95 2.59
C ARG A 57 4.03 -4.80 3.17
N LEU A 58 4.15 -4.61 4.49
CA LEU A 58 5.45 -4.52 5.17
C LEU A 58 6.22 -5.85 5.17
N GLN A 59 5.60 -6.96 4.76
CA GLN A 59 6.26 -8.26 4.66
C GLN A 59 6.78 -8.55 3.24
N GLN A 60 6.57 -7.64 2.27
CA GLN A 60 6.86 -7.89 0.86
C GLN A 60 8.26 -7.44 0.43
N ASN A 61 9.08 -8.39 -0.01
CA ASN A 61 10.40 -8.18 -0.62
C ASN A 61 11.24 -7.18 0.21
N TYR A 62 11.58 -6.02 -0.35
CA TYR A 62 12.32 -4.95 0.30
C TYR A 62 11.79 -4.49 1.65
N LEU A 63 10.48 -4.38 1.83
CA LEU A 63 9.95 -3.96 3.14
C LEU A 63 10.04 -5.08 4.20
N GLY A 64 10.16 -6.33 3.75
CA GLY A 64 10.32 -7.52 4.58
C GLY A 64 11.75 -8.05 4.56
N TYR A 65 11.92 -9.27 4.04
CA TYR A 65 13.15 -10.05 4.17
C TYR A 65 14.35 -9.50 3.39
N GLU A 66 14.14 -8.66 2.37
CA GLU A 66 15.27 -8.12 1.58
C GLU A 66 15.91 -6.89 2.22
N ARG A 67 15.27 -6.26 3.22
CA ARG A 67 15.80 -5.03 3.86
C ARG A 67 17.18 -5.25 4.48
N VAL A 68 17.41 -6.44 5.03
CA VAL A 68 18.70 -6.82 5.65
C VAL A 68 19.84 -6.89 4.64
N TYR A 69 19.53 -7.03 3.34
CA TYR A 69 20.55 -7.09 2.30
C TYR A 69 21.27 -5.75 2.10
N LEU A 70 20.68 -4.64 2.55
CA LEU A 70 21.33 -3.34 2.49
C LEU A 70 22.61 -3.28 3.33
N ASP A 71 22.78 -4.12 4.35
CA ASP A 71 24.02 -4.19 5.12
C ASP A 71 25.20 -4.61 4.23
N ALA A 72 24.94 -5.40 3.19
CA ALA A 72 25.95 -5.79 2.20
C ALA A 72 26.31 -4.68 1.21
N LEU A 73 25.58 -3.56 1.21
CA LEU A 73 25.96 -2.32 0.51
C LEU A 73 26.89 -1.43 1.36
N SER A 74 27.21 -1.86 2.58
CA SER A 74 28.19 -1.26 3.47
C SER A 74 29.34 -2.24 3.76
N ASP A 75 30.31 -1.83 4.57
CA ASP A 75 31.41 -2.67 5.03
C ASP A 75 31.01 -3.69 6.10
N ASN A 76 29.75 -3.69 6.55
CA ASN A 76 29.24 -4.62 7.58
C ASN A 76 29.05 -6.06 7.07
N ALA A 77 28.79 -6.26 5.78
CA ALA A 77 28.49 -7.58 5.24
C ALA A 77 28.99 -7.76 3.80
N TRP A 78 29.14 -9.02 3.37
CA TRP A 78 29.52 -9.37 2.01
C TRP A 78 28.39 -10.14 1.31
N ALA A 79 27.96 -9.67 0.14
CA ALA A 79 26.98 -10.38 -0.69
C ALA A 79 27.64 -11.59 -1.39
N TRP A 80 27.32 -12.80 -0.94
CA TRP A 80 27.85 -14.03 -1.52
C TRP A 80 27.08 -14.42 -2.81
N ASP A 81 27.80 -14.56 -3.91
CA ASP A 81 27.25 -14.71 -5.29
C ASP A 81 26.75 -16.13 -5.65
N ASN A 82 26.50 -17.02 -4.68
CA ASN A 82 26.03 -18.39 -5.00
C ASN A 82 24.50 -18.60 -4.94
N THR A 83 23.72 -17.54 -4.75
CA THR A 83 22.25 -17.63 -4.59
C THR A 83 21.50 -16.78 -5.62
N ASN A 84 20.16 -16.87 -5.61
CA ASN A 84 19.18 -16.15 -6.45
C ASN A 84 19.27 -14.59 -6.41
N GLN A 85 20.39 -14.01 -5.97
CA GLN A 85 20.58 -12.58 -5.74
C GLN A 85 21.87 -12.04 -6.37
N THR A 86 22.29 -12.56 -7.51
CA THR A 86 23.39 -12.01 -8.32
C THR A 86 23.30 -10.50 -8.51
N ASN A 87 22.08 -9.94 -8.63
CA ASN A 87 21.88 -8.50 -8.76
C ASN A 87 22.34 -7.70 -7.52
N LEU A 88 22.28 -8.29 -6.32
CA LEU A 88 22.79 -7.63 -5.11
C LEU A 88 24.32 -7.55 -5.15
N ALA A 89 25.02 -8.61 -5.54
CA ALA A 89 26.48 -8.60 -5.70
C ALA A 89 26.95 -7.60 -6.78
N VAL A 90 26.15 -7.40 -7.83
CA VAL A 90 26.41 -6.33 -8.81
C VAL A 90 26.30 -4.94 -8.17
N MET A 91 25.32 -4.72 -7.27
CA MET A 91 25.21 -3.45 -6.55
C MET A 91 26.38 -3.18 -5.61
N THR A 92 26.89 -4.20 -4.91
CA THR A 92 28.01 -4.03 -3.95
C THR A 92 29.32 -3.59 -4.63
N THR A 93 29.47 -3.89 -5.91
CA THR A 93 30.61 -3.46 -6.74
C THR A 93 30.37 -2.14 -7.49
N GLY A 94 29.24 -1.46 -7.21
CA GLY A 94 28.87 -0.19 -7.84
C GLY A 94 28.16 -0.30 -9.18
N GLY A 95 27.79 -1.52 -9.61
CA GLY A 95 27.11 -1.80 -10.88
C GLY A 95 25.63 -1.40 -10.91
N ILE A 96 25.30 -0.15 -10.60
CA ILE A 96 23.91 0.31 -10.56
C ILE A 96 23.49 0.88 -11.92
N SER A 97 22.41 0.37 -12.50
CA SER A 97 21.82 0.89 -13.74
C SER A 97 20.29 0.82 -13.73
N PRO A 98 19.59 1.61 -14.58
CA PRO A 98 18.13 1.55 -14.68
C PRO A 98 17.57 0.19 -15.13
N ALA A 99 18.39 -0.66 -15.75
CA ALA A 99 17.98 -1.99 -16.19
C ALA A 99 18.15 -3.08 -15.11
N LEU A 100 18.78 -2.75 -13.98
CA LEU A 100 19.03 -3.72 -12.92
C LEU A 100 17.73 -4.10 -12.21
N THR A 101 17.49 -5.40 -12.09
CA THR A 101 16.28 -5.96 -11.47
C THR A 101 16.56 -6.52 -10.08
N GLY A 102 15.58 -7.16 -9.45
CA GLY A 102 15.76 -7.74 -8.10
C GLY A 102 15.76 -6.68 -7.01
N ALA A 103 16.74 -6.72 -6.11
CA ALA A 103 16.77 -5.93 -4.88
C ALA A 103 16.55 -4.42 -5.14
N ILE A 104 17.29 -3.79 -6.06
CA ILE A 104 17.12 -2.36 -6.36
C ILE A 104 15.72 -2.01 -6.91
N ALA A 105 15.15 -2.87 -7.76
CA ALA A 105 13.82 -2.67 -8.30
C ALA A 105 12.75 -2.85 -7.20
N ASN A 106 12.98 -3.76 -6.24
CA ASN A 106 12.13 -3.96 -5.09
C ASN A 106 12.22 -2.81 -4.07
N MET A 107 13.42 -2.21 -3.90
CA MET A 107 13.62 -1.01 -3.07
C MET A 107 12.74 0.16 -3.50
N TYR A 108 12.43 0.25 -4.80
CA TYR A 108 11.51 1.26 -5.32
C TYR A 108 10.05 0.77 -5.32
N SER A 109 9.80 -0.43 -5.86
CA SER A 109 8.44 -0.91 -6.12
C SER A 109 7.67 -1.38 -4.89
N SER A 110 8.33 -1.96 -3.87
CA SER A 110 7.65 -2.39 -2.63
C SER A 110 7.07 -1.20 -1.85
N PRO A 111 7.82 -0.09 -1.61
CA PRO A 111 7.25 1.12 -1.01
C PRO A 111 6.04 1.65 -1.78
N TYR A 112 6.10 1.75 -3.12
CA TYR A 112 4.97 2.26 -3.89
C TYR A 112 3.73 1.36 -3.81
N ARG A 113 3.90 0.02 -3.81
CA ARG A 113 2.78 -0.91 -3.59
C ARG A 113 2.14 -0.73 -2.21
N ALA A 114 2.94 -0.48 -1.18
CA ALA A 114 2.46 -0.15 0.15
C ALA A 114 1.73 1.21 0.18
N ILE A 115 2.31 2.24 -0.45
CA ILE A 115 1.71 3.59 -0.59
C ILE A 115 0.35 3.51 -1.29
N THR A 116 0.22 2.78 -2.39
CA THR A 116 -1.08 2.58 -3.06
C THR A 116 -2.11 1.96 -2.11
N SER A 117 -1.70 0.97 -1.30
CA SER A 117 -2.59 0.33 -0.33
C SER A 117 -2.98 1.29 0.81
N CYS A 118 -2.03 2.13 1.25
CA CYS A 118 -2.29 3.19 2.24
C CYS A 118 -3.30 4.20 1.71
N ASN A 119 -3.08 4.71 0.50
CA ASN A 119 -3.96 5.71 -0.10
C ASN A 119 -5.36 5.14 -0.35
N TYR A 120 -5.46 3.90 -0.83
CA TYR A 120 -6.76 3.24 -0.97
C TYR A 120 -7.50 3.14 0.37
N PHE A 121 -6.81 2.80 1.47
CA PHE A 121 -7.42 2.79 2.79
C PHE A 121 -7.89 4.20 3.21
N LEU A 122 -7.02 5.20 3.07
CA LEU A 122 -7.28 6.59 3.49
C LEU A 122 -8.46 7.21 2.74
N ASP A 123 -8.57 6.92 1.43
CA ASP A 123 -9.66 7.44 0.59
C ASP A 123 -11.03 6.81 0.90
N ASN A 124 -11.06 5.68 1.61
CA ASN A 124 -12.30 4.92 1.79
C ASN A 124 -12.74 4.76 3.26
N VAL A 125 -11.83 4.79 4.23
CA VAL A 125 -12.13 4.50 5.65
C VAL A 125 -13.21 5.42 6.25
N ASP A 126 -13.40 6.62 5.71
CA ASP A 126 -14.45 7.54 6.17
C ASP A 126 -15.87 7.02 5.96
N ARG A 127 -16.04 6.10 5.01
CA ARG A 127 -17.31 5.40 4.72
C ARG A 127 -17.67 4.36 5.78
N ALA A 128 -16.71 3.91 6.59
CA ALA A 128 -16.94 2.87 7.59
C ALA A 128 -17.82 3.36 8.74
N PRO A 129 -18.78 2.56 9.22
CA PRO A 129 -19.65 2.92 10.34
C PRO A 129 -18.97 2.66 11.70
N ILE A 130 -17.80 3.26 11.90
CA ILE A 130 -17.03 3.23 13.15
C ILE A 130 -16.88 4.64 13.73
N THR A 131 -16.47 4.75 14.99
CA THR A 131 -16.29 6.04 15.66
C THR A 131 -15.18 6.86 15.02
N ASP A 132 -15.30 8.19 15.04
CA ASP A 132 -14.27 9.08 14.48
C ASP A 132 -12.92 8.93 15.19
N ALA A 133 -12.95 8.65 16.49
CA ALA A 133 -11.74 8.32 17.25
C ALA A 133 -11.02 7.09 16.65
N LEU A 134 -11.76 6.01 16.38
CA LEU A 134 -11.19 4.81 15.79
C LEU A 134 -10.74 5.03 14.34
N LYS A 135 -11.49 5.81 13.54
CA LYS A 135 -11.07 6.22 12.18
C LYS A 135 -9.75 6.97 12.24
N ASN A 136 -9.61 7.93 13.14
CA ASN A 136 -8.40 8.73 13.28
C ASN A 136 -7.21 7.88 13.71
N THR A 137 -7.39 6.94 14.64
CA THR A 137 -6.34 5.98 15.00
C THR A 137 -5.93 5.13 13.79
N PHE A 138 -6.87 4.58 13.02
CA PHE A 138 -6.52 3.80 11.83
C PHE A 138 -5.86 4.64 10.73
N LYS A 139 -6.34 5.86 10.48
CA LYS A 139 -5.67 6.81 9.58
C LYS A 139 -4.25 7.11 10.05
N ALA A 140 -4.04 7.28 11.34
CA ALA A 140 -2.75 7.57 11.94
C ALA A 140 -1.73 6.43 11.72
N GLU A 141 -2.16 5.19 11.94
CA GLU A 141 -1.35 4.00 11.64
C GLU A 141 -0.99 3.91 10.15
N VAL A 142 -1.96 4.15 9.26
CA VAL A 142 -1.74 4.07 7.81
C VAL A 142 -0.85 5.21 7.30
N ARG A 143 -1.01 6.43 7.82
CA ARG A 143 -0.13 7.56 7.50
C ARG A 143 1.30 7.32 8.00
N PHE A 144 1.48 6.69 9.16
CA PHE A 144 2.80 6.25 9.60
C PHE A 144 3.44 5.27 8.59
N ILE A 145 2.71 4.26 8.13
CA ILE A 145 3.22 3.29 7.15
C ILE A 145 3.59 4.00 5.84
N ARG A 146 2.75 4.94 5.38
CA ARG A 146 3.02 5.75 4.19
C ARG A 146 4.27 6.61 4.35
N ALA A 147 4.43 7.27 5.51
CA ALA A 147 5.63 8.03 5.86
C ALA A 147 6.90 7.16 5.88
N LEU A 148 6.82 5.94 6.45
CA LEU A 148 7.94 4.99 6.44
C LEU A 148 8.36 4.63 5.02
N CYS A 149 7.39 4.35 4.13
CA CYS A 149 7.65 4.01 2.74
C CYS A 149 8.30 5.18 1.97
N TYR A 150 7.77 6.39 2.14
CA TYR A 150 8.38 7.58 1.53
C TYR A 150 9.75 7.89 2.12
N PHE A 151 9.97 7.63 3.40
CA PHE A 151 11.28 7.81 4.01
C PHE A 151 12.32 6.83 3.45
N ASP A 152 11.95 5.60 3.15
CA ASP A 152 12.84 4.66 2.46
C ASP A 152 13.15 5.14 1.03
N LEU A 153 12.16 5.68 0.30
CA LEU A 153 12.34 6.22 -1.05
C LEU A 153 13.22 7.47 -1.10
N VAL A 154 12.99 8.45 -0.23
CA VAL A 154 13.74 9.73 -0.23
C VAL A 154 15.21 9.54 0.11
N GLN A 155 15.55 8.51 0.89
CA GLN A 155 16.93 8.17 1.22
C GLN A 155 17.68 7.57 0.01
N GLY A 156 16.99 6.78 -0.82
CA GLY A 156 17.59 6.17 -2.02
C GLY A 156 17.63 7.08 -3.24
N TRP A 157 16.60 7.89 -3.45
CA TRP A 157 16.41 8.66 -4.71
C TRP A 157 16.31 10.18 -4.51
N GLY A 158 16.23 10.67 -3.28
CA GLY A 158 15.91 12.08 -3.02
C GLY A 158 14.47 12.38 -3.45
N GLY A 159 14.30 13.26 -4.43
CA GLY A 159 12.97 13.59 -4.94
C GLY A 159 12.28 12.38 -5.59
N VAL A 160 10.99 12.19 -5.34
CA VAL A 160 10.18 11.12 -5.94
C VAL A 160 8.74 11.60 -6.19
N PRO A 161 7.96 10.95 -7.07
CA PRO A 161 6.54 11.26 -7.21
C PRO A 161 5.75 11.07 -5.90
N LEU A 162 4.99 12.10 -5.51
CA LEU A 162 4.10 12.04 -4.34
C LEU A 162 2.68 11.67 -4.79
N TYR A 163 2.18 10.57 -4.25
CA TYR A 163 0.81 10.10 -4.42
C TYR A 163 0.09 10.35 -3.11
N ASP A 164 -0.76 11.38 -3.08
CA ASP A 164 -1.53 11.78 -1.90
C ASP A 164 -2.87 11.03 -1.75
N ARG A 165 -3.33 10.42 -2.84
CA ARG A 165 -4.57 9.65 -2.98
C ARG A 165 -4.39 8.39 -3.83
N PHE A 166 -5.44 7.58 -3.93
CA PHE A 166 -5.48 6.42 -4.78
C PHE A 166 -5.75 6.83 -6.25
N PHE A 167 -5.00 6.22 -7.17
CA PHE A 167 -5.17 6.42 -8.61
C PHE A 167 -5.66 5.11 -9.23
N ALA A 168 -6.81 5.16 -9.91
CA ALA A 168 -7.41 3.97 -10.50
C ALA A 168 -6.79 3.62 -11.87
N THR A 169 -6.20 4.61 -12.54
CA THR A 169 -5.61 4.45 -13.87
C THR A 169 -4.16 4.91 -13.92
N LEU A 170 -3.40 4.33 -14.85
CA LEU A 170 -2.00 4.72 -15.09
C LEU A 170 -1.88 6.17 -15.56
N ALA A 171 -2.84 6.67 -16.34
CA ALA A 171 -2.84 8.03 -16.83
C ALA A 171 -2.93 9.05 -15.68
N GLU A 172 -3.78 8.79 -14.69
CA GLU A 172 -3.91 9.65 -13.51
C GLU A 172 -2.69 9.53 -12.58
N ALA A 173 -2.05 8.36 -12.55
CA ALA A 173 -0.83 8.12 -11.78
C ALA A 173 0.43 8.72 -12.43
N ASN A 174 0.35 9.39 -13.58
CA ASN A 174 1.48 10.06 -14.20
C ASN A 174 1.79 11.40 -13.49
N VAL A 175 2.35 11.30 -12.29
CA VAL A 175 2.68 12.44 -11.43
C VAL A 175 4.15 12.82 -11.58
N ALA A 176 4.42 14.11 -11.74
CA ALA A 176 5.78 14.61 -11.82
C ALA A 176 6.56 14.36 -10.52
N GLN A 177 7.86 14.14 -10.65
CA GLN A 177 8.76 13.98 -9.51
C GLN A 177 8.73 15.24 -8.64
N SER A 178 8.49 15.07 -7.34
CA SER A 178 8.61 16.15 -6.36
C SER A 178 10.06 16.30 -5.90
N SER A 179 10.42 17.47 -5.39
CA SER A 179 11.73 17.70 -4.76
C SER A 179 11.92 16.87 -3.49
N LYS A 180 13.17 16.69 -3.06
CA LYS A 180 13.51 15.98 -1.82
C LYS A 180 12.84 16.64 -0.60
N GLU A 181 12.82 17.96 -0.59
CA GLU A 181 12.23 18.80 0.46
C GLU A 181 10.72 18.59 0.55
N GLN A 182 10.02 18.61 -0.59
CA GLN A 182 8.58 18.33 -0.64
C GLN A 182 8.23 16.92 -0.14
N VAL A 183 9.09 15.93 -0.41
CA VAL A 183 8.90 14.57 0.09
C VAL A 183 9.06 14.54 1.61
N TYR A 184 10.06 15.23 2.18
CA TYR A 184 10.21 15.35 3.63
C TYR A 184 9.05 16.08 4.28
N ASP A 185 8.53 17.15 3.68
CA ASP A 185 7.37 17.87 4.19
C ASP A 185 6.14 16.96 4.25
N PHE A 186 5.93 16.14 3.22
CA PHE A 186 4.86 15.14 3.19
C PHE A 186 5.03 14.07 4.29
N ILE A 187 6.24 13.55 4.47
CA ILE A 187 6.57 12.60 5.54
C ILE A 187 6.31 13.21 6.92
N ASN A 188 6.78 14.44 7.17
CA ASN A 188 6.61 15.12 8.44
C ASN A 188 5.11 15.35 8.75
N ALA A 189 4.32 15.75 7.75
CA ALA A 189 2.87 15.95 7.92
C ALA A 189 2.10 14.65 8.22
N ASP A 190 2.51 13.52 7.62
CA ASP A 190 1.96 12.21 7.94
C ASP A 190 2.33 11.79 9.38
N LEU A 191 3.58 12.01 9.80
CA LEU A 191 4.06 11.66 11.13
C LEU A 191 3.48 12.54 12.24
N ASP A 192 3.27 13.83 11.98
CA ASP A 192 2.64 14.76 12.93
C ASP A 192 1.21 14.35 13.24
N PHE A 193 0.45 14.01 12.19
CA PHE A 193 -0.88 13.46 12.37
C PHE A 193 -0.86 12.12 13.08
N ALA A 194 0.12 11.26 12.77
CA ALA A 194 0.25 9.97 13.44
C ALA A 194 0.48 10.16 14.95
N ILE A 195 1.44 11.00 15.35
CA ILE A 195 1.76 11.29 16.75
C ILE A 195 0.55 11.88 17.50
N ALA A 196 -0.25 12.72 16.85
CA ALA A 196 -1.40 13.36 17.46
C ALA A 196 -2.60 12.40 17.68
N ASN A 197 -2.70 11.30 16.94
CA ASN A 197 -3.90 10.45 16.90
C ASN A 197 -3.64 8.99 17.30
N LEU A 198 -2.38 8.59 17.52
CA LEU A 198 -2.02 7.28 18.04
C LEU A 198 -2.07 7.25 19.56
N VAL A 199 -2.44 6.08 20.09
CA VAL A 199 -2.45 5.83 21.53
C VAL A 199 -1.02 5.71 22.04
N ASP A 200 -0.79 6.30 23.22
CA ASP A 200 0.45 6.18 23.96
C ASP A 200 0.38 4.94 24.86
N GLU A 201 0.78 3.80 24.32
CA GLU A 201 0.72 2.50 24.98
C GLU A 201 1.99 1.68 24.73
N LYS A 202 2.16 0.59 25.46
CA LYS A 202 3.27 -0.33 25.23
C LYS A 202 3.11 -1.02 23.87
N TYR A 203 4.20 -1.07 23.09
CA TYR A 203 4.20 -1.69 21.78
C TYR A 203 3.71 -3.14 21.81
N ASN A 204 2.76 -3.46 20.93
CA ASN A 204 2.07 -4.74 20.84
C ASN A 204 2.11 -5.36 19.42
N GLY A 205 2.96 -4.83 18.54
CA GLY A 205 3.02 -5.23 17.13
C GLY A 205 2.30 -4.28 16.17
N ARG A 206 1.50 -3.33 16.68
CA ARG A 206 0.91 -2.24 15.90
C ARG A 206 1.64 -0.93 16.18
N VAL A 207 1.54 0.00 15.23
CA VAL A 207 2.11 1.33 15.37
C VAL A 207 1.42 2.04 16.53
N ILE A 208 2.23 2.54 17.46
CA ILE A 208 1.81 3.34 18.62
C ILE A 208 2.44 4.73 18.53
N LYS A 209 2.06 5.65 19.42
CA LYS A 209 2.60 7.02 19.42
C LYS A 209 4.14 7.04 19.45
N GLY A 210 4.74 6.21 20.31
CA GLY A 210 6.21 6.06 20.39
C GLY A 210 6.85 5.58 19.09
N SER A 211 6.18 4.73 18.29
CA SER A 211 6.67 4.30 16.97
C SER A 211 6.77 5.50 16.02
N ALA A 212 5.74 6.34 15.99
CA ALA A 212 5.70 7.53 15.14
C ALA A 212 6.72 8.59 15.58
N GLN A 213 6.89 8.81 16.88
CA GLN A 213 7.93 9.69 17.42
C GLN A 213 9.33 9.19 17.03
N ALA A 214 9.61 7.89 17.18
CA ALA A 214 10.90 7.31 16.83
C ALA A 214 11.23 7.45 15.33
N LEU A 215 10.26 7.20 14.44
CA LEU A 215 10.46 7.40 13.01
C LEU A 215 10.66 8.89 12.67
N LYS A 216 9.88 9.79 13.28
CA LYS A 216 10.04 11.24 13.08
C LYS A 216 11.41 11.72 13.55
N ALA A 217 11.92 11.23 14.68
CA ALA A 217 13.27 11.56 15.14
C ALA A 217 14.34 11.14 14.12
N ARG A 218 14.24 9.94 13.56
CA ARG A 218 15.11 9.47 12.45
C ARG A 218 15.03 10.38 11.22
N VAL A 219 13.82 10.74 10.82
CA VAL A 219 13.56 11.63 9.68
C VAL A 219 14.17 13.02 9.91
N LEU A 220 14.06 13.58 11.11
CA LEU A 220 14.66 14.86 11.48
C LEU A 220 16.19 14.80 11.50
N VAL A 221 16.77 13.71 11.98
CA VAL A 221 18.22 13.44 11.92
C VAL A 221 18.72 13.44 10.49
N THR A 222 18.04 12.76 9.56
CA THR A 222 18.44 12.74 8.14
C THR A 222 18.32 14.12 7.48
N GLN A 223 17.43 14.98 7.96
CA GLN A 223 17.31 16.39 7.57
C GLN A 223 18.30 17.32 8.30
N GLN A 224 19.16 16.79 9.18
CA GLN A 224 20.08 17.56 10.02
C GLN A 224 19.39 18.53 10.99
N ARG A 225 18.14 18.25 11.37
CA ARG A 225 17.32 19.02 12.33
C ARG A 225 17.54 18.51 13.75
N TRP A 226 18.80 18.54 14.20
CA TRP A 226 19.26 17.92 15.45
C TRP A 226 18.51 18.39 16.70
N PRO A 227 18.27 19.70 16.91
CA PRO A 227 17.58 20.15 18.13
C PRO A 227 16.14 19.65 18.24
N GLU A 228 15.44 19.57 17.12
CA GLU A 228 14.06 19.08 17.05
C GLU A 228 14.00 17.56 17.28
N ALA A 229 14.95 16.82 16.71
CA ALA A 229 15.08 15.38 16.95
C ALA A 229 15.35 15.08 18.44
N ALA A 230 16.29 15.82 19.05
CA ALA A 230 16.63 15.65 20.46
C ALA A 230 15.43 15.95 21.38
N SER A 231 14.69 17.04 21.10
CA SER A 231 13.50 17.41 21.86
C SER A 231 12.39 16.35 21.76
N LEU A 232 12.24 15.73 20.60
CA LEU A 232 11.26 14.67 20.39
C LEU A 232 11.60 13.38 21.15
N CYS A 233 12.89 13.03 21.25
CA CYS A 233 13.36 11.82 21.96
C CYS A 233 13.31 11.92 23.48
N GLN A 234 13.03 13.09 24.05
CA GLN A 234 12.91 13.32 25.49
C GLN A 234 11.49 13.15 26.04
N GLN A 235 10.50 13.03 25.15
CA GLN A 235 9.08 12.82 25.48
C GLN A 235 8.81 11.35 25.79
#